data_AF-A0A937MLT3-F1
#
_entry.id   AF-A0A937MLT3-F1
#
_cell.length_a   1.000
_cell.length_b   1.000
_cell.length_c   1.000
_cell.angle_alpha   90.00
_cell.angle_beta   90.00
_cell.angle_gamma   90.00
#
_symmetry.space_group_name_H-M   'P 1'
#
loop_
_entity.id
_entity.type
_entity.pdbx_description
1 polymer ?
#
loop_
_entity_poly.entity_id
_entity_poly.type
_entity_poly.pdbx_seq_one_letter_code
_entity_poly.pdbx_strand_id
1 'polypeptide(L)'
;MPKGNCEFKGTGREYLGVFVIHLFLLSMITLGFYSPWAWVRLFKLRASHTVISGKKVIFNGTGLKFFGVCLLNGLFIIITLGIYFPWAICRISKWKAKNTLVGGKQSDFVGTGGRLFIFYLVHLMILPMLTFGVYYFYGIYRYYAWKEEHMKYGGEKPPLALAFGG
;
A
#
# COMPACT_ATOMS: atom_id res chain seq x y z
N MET A 1 25.19 13.26 -1.91
CA MET A 1 24.01 12.41 -1.71
C MET A 1 22.76 13.25 -1.99
N PRO A 2 21.90 12.91 -2.97
CA PRO A 2 20.67 13.65 -3.18
C PRO A 2 19.71 13.30 -2.03
N LYS A 3 19.40 14.29 -1.20
CA LYS A 3 18.44 14.16 -0.09
C LYS A 3 17.10 13.69 -0.67
N GLY A 4 16.53 12.64 -0.07
CA GLY A 4 15.20 12.15 -0.45
C GLY A 4 14.17 13.23 -0.18
N ASN A 5 13.77 13.97 -1.21
CA ASN A 5 12.81 15.08 -1.15
C ASN A 5 11.35 14.59 -1.04
N CYS A 6 11.09 13.65 -0.13
CA CYS A 6 9.73 13.27 0.26
C CYS A 6 9.38 14.02 1.55
N GLU A 7 8.70 15.15 1.41
CA GLU A 7 8.19 15.90 2.55
C GLU A 7 6.72 15.56 2.79
N PHE A 8 6.42 15.15 4.02
CA PHE A 8 5.07 14.88 4.48
C PHE A 8 4.66 15.96 5.48
N LYS A 9 3.69 16.80 5.11
CA LYS A 9 3.22 17.94 5.92
C LYS A 9 1.83 17.69 6.53
N GLY A 10 1.60 16.50 7.06
CA GLY A 10 0.31 16.10 7.66
C GLY A 10 0.35 16.06 9.19
N THR A 11 -0.76 16.39 9.85
CA THR A 11 -0.87 16.39 11.32
C THR A 11 -1.47 15.07 11.82
N GLY A 12 -0.83 14.41 12.80
CA GLY A 12 -1.29 13.09 13.31
C GLY A 12 -2.73 13.06 13.84
N ARG A 13 -3.23 14.19 14.36
CA ARG A 13 -4.60 14.34 14.88
C ARG A 13 -5.68 14.21 13.80
N GLU A 14 -5.39 14.60 12.56
CA GLU A 14 -6.31 14.43 11.42
C GLU A 14 -6.46 12.95 11.04
N TYR A 15 -5.36 12.19 11.14
CA TYR A 15 -5.35 10.75 10.93
C TYR A 15 -6.14 10.02 12.02
N LEU A 16 -5.91 10.40 13.28
CA LEU A 16 -6.64 9.84 14.41
C LEU A 16 -8.15 10.14 14.33
N GLY A 17 -8.54 11.34 13.90
CA GLY A 17 -9.95 11.69 13.69
C GLY A 17 -10.62 10.82 12.63
N VAL A 18 -10.00 10.65 11.46
CA VAL A 18 -10.54 9.75 10.42
C VAL A 18 -10.54 8.29 10.88
N PHE A 19 -9.49 7.85 11.56
CA PHE A 19 -9.37 6.47 12.03
C PHE A 19 -10.41 6.14 13.11
N VAL A 20 -10.55 6.95 14.15
CA VAL A 20 -11.51 6.71 15.24
C VAL A 20 -12.96 6.84 14.74
N ILE A 21 -13.26 7.89 13.98
CA ILE A 21 -14.65 8.15 13.55
C ILE A 21 -15.09 7.16 12.46
N HIS A 22 -14.25 6.85 11.48
CA HIS A 22 -14.68 6.02 10.35
C HIS A 22 -14.35 4.54 10.52
N LEU A 23 -13.30 4.19 11.27
CA LEU A 23 -12.85 2.80 11.42
C LEU A 23 -13.41 2.13 12.68
N PHE A 24 -13.81 2.87 13.71
CA PHE A 24 -14.39 2.33 14.93
C PHE A 24 -15.92 2.55 14.99
N LEU A 25 -16.36 3.79 14.79
CA LEU A 25 -17.78 4.15 14.87
C LEU A 25 -18.61 3.54 13.73
N LEU A 26 -18.14 3.68 12.47
CA LEU A 26 -18.87 3.16 11.31
C LEU A 26 -18.65 1.66 11.05
N SER A 27 -17.52 1.06 11.45
CA SER A 27 -17.27 -0.37 11.22
C SER A 27 -18.15 -1.26 12.10
N MET A 28 -18.40 -0.85 13.35
CA MET A 28 -19.34 -1.52 14.24
C MET A 28 -20.78 -1.44 13.74
N ILE A 29 -21.18 -0.30 13.16
CA ILE A 29 -22.54 -0.07 12.68
C ILE A 29 -22.80 -0.75 11.32
N THR A 30 -21.80 -0.81 10.43
CA THR A 30 -21.96 -1.31 9.05
C THR A 30 -21.26 -2.64 8.78
N LEU A 31 -20.77 -3.33 9.81
CA LEU A 31 -20.11 -4.64 9.67
C LEU A 31 -18.95 -4.60 8.64
N GLY A 32 -18.20 -3.49 8.62
CA GLY A 32 -17.03 -3.31 7.76
C GLY A 32 -17.30 -2.90 6.30
N PHE A 33 -18.56 -2.75 5.87
CA PHE A 33 -18.91 -2.37 4.49
C PHE A 33 -18.34 -1.00 4.06
N TYR A 34 -18.24 -0.04 5.00
CA TYR A 34 -17.77 1.31 4.69
C TYR A 34 -16.23 1.43 4.57
N SER A 35 -15.48 0.38 4.92
CA SER A 35 -14.01 0.40 4.95
C SER A 35 -13.36 0.93 3.66
N PRO A 36 -13.81 0.56 2.44
CA PRO A 36 -13.18 1.02 1.20
C PRO A 36 -13.25 2.55 0.98
N TRP A 37 -14.33 3.21 1.43
CA TRP A 37 -14.44 4.68 1.32
C TRP A 37 -13.49 5.39 2.30
N ALA A 38 -13.39 4.89 3.53
CA ALA A 38 -12.45 5.42 4.52
C ALA A 38 -11.00 5.31 4.01
N TRP A 39 -10.63 4.16 3.43
CA TRP A 39 -9.31 3.95 2.83
C TRP A 39 -9.01 4.92 1.68
N VAL A 40 -9.96 5.15 0.77
CA VAL A 40 -9.76 6.11 -0.32
C VAL A 40 -9.61 7.54 0.20
N ARG A 41 -10.39 7.93 1.21
CA ARG A 41 -10.25 9.25 1.83
C ARG A 41 -8.89 9.43 2.48
N LEU A 42 -8.41 8.39 3.17
CA LEU A 42 -7.07 8.38 3.76
C LEU A 42 -5.97 8.47 2.69
N PHE A 43 -6.12 7.79 1.56
CA PHE A 43 -5.17 7.89 0.45
C PHE A 43 -5.16 9.28 -0.18
N LYS A 44 -6.34 9.92 -0.34
CA LYS A 44 -6.44 11.29 -0.83
C LYS A 44 -5.76 12.28 0.11
N LEU A 45 -6.02 12.17 1.41
CA LEU A 45 -5.37 12.99 2.44
C LEU A 45 -3.86 12.80 2.45
N ARG A 46 -3.38 11.55 2.39
CA ARG A 46 -1.94 11.31 2.32
C ARG A 46 -1.33 11.92 1.07
N ALA A 47 -1.96 11.73 -0.08
CA ALA A 47 -1.49 12.29 -1.35
C ALA A 47 -1.45 13.82 -1.34
N SER A 48 -2.46 14.50 -0.77
CA SER A 48 -2.50 15.96 -0.72
C SER A 48 -1.41 16.57 0.16
N HIS A 49 -0.98 15.85 1.21
CA HIS A 49 0.09 16.28 2.12
C HIS A 49 1.47 15.69 1.80
N THR A 50 1.62 14.95 0.69
CA THR A 50 2.90 14.38 0.27
C THR A 50 3.42 15.10 -0.97
N VAL A 51 4.66 15.58 -0.90
CA VAL A 51 5.40 16.10 -2.06
C VAL A 51 6.54 15.12 -2.32
N ILE A 52 6.62 14.59 -3.55
CA ILE A 52 7.68 13.65 -3.96
C ILE A 52 8.58 14.37 -4.95
N SER A 53 9.87 14.52 -4.62
CA SER A 53 10.86 15.16 -5.49
C SER A 53 10.45 16.58 -5.93
N GLY A 54 9.81 17.34 -5.03
CA GLY A 54 9.28 18.68 -5.32
C GLY A 54 8.01 18.72 -6.18
N LYS A 55 7.48 17.57 -6.61
CA LYS A 55 6.26 17.45 -7.41
C LYS A 55 5.05 17.12 -6.53
N LYS A 56 3.92 17.80 -6.79
CA LYS A 56 2.64 17.53 -6.11
C LYS A 56 2.11 16.15 -6.52
N VAL A 57 1.61 15.41 -5.53
CA VAL A 57 0.93 14.13 -5.74
C VAL A 57 -0.58 14.36 -5.78
N ILE A 58 -1.24 13.82 -6.80
CA ILE A 58 -2.70 13.91 -6.97
C ILE A 58 -3.26 12.50 -7.05
N PHE A 59 -4.30 12.20 -6.27
CA PHE A 59 -4.96 10.90 -6.27
C PHE A 59 -6.40 11.00 -6.79
N ASN A 60 -6.63 10.50 -8.00
CA ASN A 60 -7.93 10.54 -8.68
C ASN A 60 -8.80 9.29 -8.44
N GLY A 61 -8.43 8.43 -7.48
CA GLY A 61 -9.19 7.22 -7.19
C GLY A 61 -10.55 7.51 -6.54
N THR A 62 -11.58 6.78 -6.97
CA THR A 62 -12.94 6.84 -6.41
C THR A 62 -13.20 5.69 -5.44
N GLY A 63 -13.90 5.98 -4.33
CA GLY A 63 -14.31 4.98 -3.32
C GLY A 63 -15.06 3.79 -3.91
N LEU A 64 -16.00 4.05 -4.83
CA LEU A 64 -16.79 3.00 -5.49
C LEU A 64 -15.95 2.05 -6.35
N LYS A 65 -14.99 2.58 -7.13
CA LYS A 65 -14.06 1.77 -7.92
C LYS A 65 -13.16 0.92 -7.01
N PHE A 66 -12.70 1.50 -5.90
CA PHE A 66 -11.92 0.77 -4.91
C PHE A 66 -12.74 -0.32 -4.22
N PHE A 67 -14.00 -0.04 -3.88
CA PHE A 67 -14.93 -1.00 -3.30
C PHE A 67 -15.10 -2.22 -4.21
N GLY A 68 -15.35 -2.03 -5.51
CA GLY A 68 -15.46 -3.16 -6.45
C GLY A 68 -14.17 -4.00 -6.54
N VAL A 69 -13.00 -3.36 -6.52
CA VAL A 69 -11.72 -4.06 -6.47
C VAL A 69 -11.58 -4.86 -5.16
N CYS A 70 -11.88 -4.25 -4.02
CA CYS A 70 -11.81 -4.92 -2.73
C CYS A 70 -12.79 -6.08 -2.61
N LEU A 71 -14.04 -5.92 -3.07
CA LEU A 71 -15.07 -6.95 -3.03
C LEU A 71 -14.65 -8.17 -3.86
N LEU A 72 -14.19 -7.95 -5.10
CA LEU A 72 -13.74 -9.04 -5.97
C LEU A 72 -12.53 -9.77 -5.37
N ASN A 73 -11.53 -9.03 -4.88
CA ASN A 73 -10.36 -9.65 -4.27
C ASN A 73 -10.71 -10.35 -2.94
N GLY A 74 -11.62 -9.79 -2.15
CA GLY A 74 -12.11 -10.39 -0.91
C GLY A 74 -12.83 -11.71 -1.18
N LEU A 75 -13.66 -11.77 -2.22
CA LEU A 75 -14.30 -13.01 -2.66
C LEU A 75 -13.26 -14.08 -3.03
N PHE A 76 -12.23 -13.71 -3.82
CA PHE A 76 -11.15 -14.64 -4.14
C PHE A 76 -10.37 -15.11 -2.90
N ILE A 77 -10.14 -14.21 -1.93
CA ILE A 77 -9.49 -14.57 -0.66
C ILE A 77 -10.33 -15.60 0.11
N ILE A 78 -11.64 -15.41 0.20
CA ILE A 78 -12.56 -16.34 0.89
C ILE A 78 -12.57 -17.70 0.18
N ILE A 79 -12.74 -17.71 -1.14
CA ILE A 79 -12.78 -18.94 -1.94
C ILE A 79 -11.48 -19.73 -1.84
N THR A 80 -10.33 -19.04 -1.81
CA THR A 80 -9.00 -19.66 -1.75
C THR A 80 -8.48 -19.83 -0.32
N LEU A 81 -9.32 -19.62 0.70
CA LEU A 81 -8.94 -19.71 2.12
C LEU A 81 -7.69 -18.88 2.49
N GLY A 82 -7.58 -17.67 1.93
CA GLY A 82 -6.48 -16.76 2.22
C GLY A 82 -5.26 -16.87 1.31
N ILE A 83 -5.16 -17.93 0.49
CA ILE A 83 -4.00 -18.14 -0.40
C ILE A 83 -3.88 -17.00 -1.41
N TYR A 84 -4.99 -16.44 -1.90
CA TYR A 84 -4.98 -15.34 -2.87
C TYR A 84 -4.50 -13.97 -2.33
N PHE A 85 -4.22 -13.86 -1.02
CA PHE A 85 -3.88 -12.59 -0.37
C PHE A 85 -2.74 -11.79 -1.04
N PRO A 86 -1.56 -12.36 -1.38
CA PRO A 86 -0.50 -11.61 -2.05
C PRO A 86 -0.87 -11.13 -3.46
N TRP A 87 -1.73 -11.85 -4.18
CA TRP A 87 -2.27 -11.36 -5.47
C TRP A 87 -3.21 -10.18 -5.26
N ALA A 88 -4.06 -10.23 -4.23
CA ALA A 88 -4.92 -9.12 -3.84
C ALA A 88 -4.10 -7.85 -3.49
N ILE A 89 -3.02 -8.00 -2.71
CA ILE A 89 -2.09 -6.89 -2.40
C ILE A 89 -1.52 -6.28 -3.68
N CYS A 90 -1.02 -7.11 -4.60
CA CYS A 90 -0.48 -6.63 -5.86
C CYS A 90 -1.55 -5.92 -6.69
N ARG A 91 -2.78 -6.44 -6.77
CA ARG A 91 -3.86 -5.81 -7.55
C ARG A 91 -4.30 -4.48 -6.95
N ILE A 92 -4.43 -4.39 -5.62
CA ILE A 92 -4.72 -3.16 -4.90
C ILE A 92 -3.60 -2.14 -5.11
N SER A 93 -2.34 -2.57 -5.03
CA SER A 93 -1.17 -1.69 -5.24
C SER A 93 -1.12 -1.16 -6.66
N LYS A 94 -1.37 -2.00 -7.68
CA LYS A 94 -1.52 -1.57 -9.09
C LYS A 94 -2.63 -0.57 -9.26
N TRP A 95 -3.81 -0.85 -8.69
CA TRP A 95 -4.94 0.07 -8.76
C TRP A 95 -4.59 1.42 -8.12
N LYS A 96 -3.96 1.42 -6.94
CA LYS A 96 -3.53 2.63 -6.28
C LYS A 96 -2.51 3.41 -7.10
N ALA A 97 -1.48 2.74 -7.63
CA ALA A 97 -0.45 3.36 -8.45
C ALA A 97 -1.05 4.04 -9.70
N LYS A 98 -1.91 3.34 -10.44
CA LYS A 98 -2.59 3.89 -11.63
C LYS A 98 -3.45 5.12 -11.34
N ASN A 99 -4.03 5.22 -10.15
CA ASN A 99 -4.83 6.37 -9.72
C ASN A 99 -4.00 7.47 -9.03
N THR A 100 -2.68 7.29 -8.91
CA THR A 100 -1.75 8.27 -8.32
C THR A 100 -0.92 8.94 -9.42
N LEU A 101 -1.08 10.25 -9.54
CA LEU A 101 -0.33 11.11 -10.45
C LEU A 101 0.75 11.87 -9.67
N VAL A 102 2.00 11.83 -10.14
CA VAL A 102 3.12 12.60 -9.56
C VAL A 102 3.62 13.57 -10.61
N GLY A 103 3.44 14.87 -10.37
CA GLY A 103 3.80 15.91 -11.34
C GLY A 103 3.16 15.72 -12.72
N GLY A 104 1.92 15.24 -12.77
CA GLY A 104 1.15 14.99 -14.00
C GLY A 104 1.40 13.63 -14.67
N LYS A 105 2.40 12.84 -14.24
CA LYS A 105 2.66 11.50 -14.78
C LYS A 105 2.01 10.41 -13.92
N GLN A 106 1.42 9.39 -14.56
CA GLN A 106 0.85 8.24 -13.87
C GLN A 106 1.93 7.37 -13.23
N SER A 107 1.66 6.88 -12.02
CA SER A 107 2.51 5.92 -11.33
C SER A 107 2.15 4.49 -11.75
N ASP A 108 3.12 3.59 -11.70
CA ASP A 108 2.94 2.19 -12.08
C ASP A 108 3.51 1.24 -11.02
N PHE A 109 2.97 0.03 -10.95
CA PHE A 109 3.45 -1.02 -10.05
C PHE A 109 3.64 -2.31 -10.83
N VAL A 110 4.90 -2.76 -10.92
CA VAL A 110 5.29 -3.90 -11.75
C VAL A 110 5.37 -5.22 -10.96
N GLY A 111 4.99 -5.22 -9.68
CA GLY A 111 5.02 -6.42 -8.84
C GLY A 111 4.03 -7.51 -9.27
N THR A 112 4.44 -8.76 -9.06
CA THR A 112 3.66 -9.97 -9.37
C THR A 112 3.30 -10.72 -8.10
N GLY A 113 2.03 -11.15 -7.99
CA GLY A 113 1.51 -11.87 -6.81
C GLY A 113 2.24 -13.17 -6.50
N GLY A 114 2.62 -13.96 -7.51
CA GLY A 114 3.35 -15.21 -7.31
C GLY A 114 4.75 -15.02 -6.68
N ARG A 115 5.49 -13.98 -7.10
CA ARG A 115 6.78 -13.62 -6.47
C ARG A 115 6.57 -13.17 -5.03
N LEU A 116 5.52 -12.39 -4.78
CA LEU A 116 5.18 -11.95 -3.42
C LEU A 116 4.73 -13.13 -2.53
N PHE A 117 4.05 -14.14 -3.08
CA PHE A 117 3.65 -15.33 -2.34
C PHE A 117 4.86 -16.15 -1.88
N ILE A 118 5.82 -16.43 -2.78
CA ILE A 118 7.07 -17.12 -2.43
C ILE A 118 7.85 -16.30 -1.39
N PHE A 119 7.95 -14.99 -1.61
CA PHE A 119 8.60 -14.09 -0.66
C PHE A 119 7.94 -14.17 0.73
N TYR A 120 6.60 -14.12 0.80
CA TYR A 120 5.82 -14.20 2.03
C TYR A 120 6.05 -15.53 2.76
N LEU A 121 6.01 -16.66 2.05
CA LEU A 121 6.28 -17.98 2.65
C LEU A 121 7.67 -18.05 3.27
N VAL A 122 8.69 -17.61 2.54
CA VAL A 122 10.08 -17.70 3.02
C VAL A 122 10.35 -16.69 4.13
N HIS A 123 10.04 -15.41 3.91
CA HIS A 123 10.45 -14.32 4.80
C HIS A 123 9.52 -14.13 5.99
N LEU A 124 8.26 -14.51 5.88
CA LEU A 124 7.28 -14.31 6.95
C LEU A 124 6.95 -15.60 7.71
N MET A 125 7.04 -16.77 7.08
CA MET A 125 6.74 -18.04 7.76
C MET A 125 7.99 -18.84 8.10
N ILE A 126 8.79 -19.24 7.11
CA ILE A 126 9.90 -20.18 7.32
C ILE A 126 11.03 -19.57 8.16
N LEU A 127 11.55 -18.41 7.75
CA LEU A 127 12.71 -17.79 8.41
C LEU A 127 12.41 -17.30 9.84
N PRO A 128 11.25 -16.69 10.14
CA PRO A 128 10.87 -16.38 11.50
C PRO A 128 10.71 -17.64 12.36
N MET A 129 10.15 -18.72 11.84
CA MET A 129 10.00 -19.95 12.59
C MET A 129 11.35 -20.56 13.00
N LEU A 130 12.34 -20.52 12.09
CA LEU A 130 13.70 -20.99 12.36
C LEU A 130 14.47 -20.11 13.38
N THR A 131 14.17 -18.81 13.39
CA THR A 131 14.86 -17.81 14.22
C THR A 131 14.07 -17.40 15.48
N PHE A 132 13.06 -18.20 15.85
CA PHE A 132 12.16 -17.92 16.98
C PHE A 132 11.54 -16.51 16.95
N GLY A 133 11.15 -16.06 15.76
CA GLY A 133 10.43 -14.81 15.53
C GLY A 133 11.32 -13.58 15.37
N VAL A 134 12.63 -13.65 15.64
CA VAL A 134 13.52 -12.48 15.52
C VAL A 134 13.59 -11.97 14.08
N TYR A 135 13.63 -12.87 13.10
CA TYR A 135 13.66 -12.49 11.68
C TYR A 135 12.37 -11.79 11.22
N TYR A 136 11.25 -11.93 11.94
CA TYR A 136 9.97 -11.34 11.53
C TYR A 136 10.06 -9.81 11.36
N PHE A 137 10.79 -9.13 12.24
CA PHE A 137 11.01 -7.68 12.14
C PHE A 137 11.73 -7.30 10.85
N TYR A 138 12.77 -8.07 10.49
CA TYR A 138 13.49 -7.89 9.24
C TYR A 138 12.64 -8.27 8.02
N GLY A 139 11.83 -9.34 8.12
CA GLY A 139 10.90 -9.78 7.08
C GLY A 139 9.87 -8.71 6.73
N ILE A 140 9.30 -8.03 7.74
CA ILE A 140 8.41 -6.88 7.52
C ILE A 140 9.15 -5.76 6.80
N TYR A 141 10.35 -5.42 7.25
CA TYR A 141 11.16 -4.38 6.62
C TYR A 141 11.44 -4.72 5.14
N ARG A 142 11.88 -5.94 4.83
CA ARG A 142 12.13 -6.39 3.46
C ARG A 142 10.87 -6.45 2.60
N TYR A 143 9.72 -6.78 3.19
CA TYR A 143 8.43 -6.69 2.48
C TYR A 143 8.14 -5.26 2.01
N TYR A 144 8.34 -4.26 2.88
CA TYR A 144 8.16 -2.86 2.50
C TYR A 144 9.18 -2.42 1.44
N ALA A 145 10.44 -2.80 1.60
CA ALA A 145 11.49 -2.53 0.61
C ALA A 145 11.13 -3.13 -0.76
N TRP A 146 10.72 -4.40 -0.80
CA TRP A 146 10.29 -5.06 -2.03
C TRP A 146 9.14 -4.31 -2.71
N LYS A 147 8.17 -3.81 -1.94
CA LYS A 147 7.05 -3.04 -2.50
C LYS A 147 7.49 -1.74 -3.14
N GLU A 148 8.45 -1.04 -2.52
CA GLU A 148 9.02 0.21 -3.06
C GLU A 148 9.88 -0.03 -4.31
N GLU A 149 10.67 -1.10 -4.33
CA GLU A 149 11.46 -1.51 -5.50
C GLU A 149 10.59 -1.76 -6.76
N HIS A 150 9.35 -2.20 -6.55
CA HIS A 150 8.40 -2.51 -7.62
C HIS A 150 7.40 -1.38 -7.89
N MET A 151 7.47 -0.26 -7.14
CA MET A 151 6.72 0.97 -7.40
C MET A 151 7.53 1.91 -8.29
N LYS A 152 6.87 2.51 -9.30
CA LYS A 152 7.41 3.58 -10.13
C LYS A 152 6.53 4.82 -9.99
N TYR A 153 7.03 5.88 -9.39
CA TYR A 153 6.31 7.13 -9.21
C TYR A 153 6.55 8.05 -10.41
N GLY A 154 5.50 8.34 -11.18
CA GLY A 154 5.64 9.19 -12.39
C GLY A 154 6.68 8.69 -13.40
N GLY A 155 6.96 7.38 -13.43
CA GLY A 155 7.97 6.74 -14.28
C GLY A 155 9.36 6.56 -13.66
N GLU A 156 9.65 7.18 -12.52
CA GLU A 156 10.94 7.10 -11.82
C GLU A 156 10.86 6.11 -10.65
N LYS A 157 11.99 5.43 -10.36
CA LYS A 157 12.11 4.60 -9.16
C LYS A 157 12.20 5.50 -7.93
N PRO A 158 11.56 5.16 -6.81
CA PRO A 158 11.71 5.93 -5.59
C PRO A 158 13.18 5.94 -5.12
N PRO A 159 13.64 7.00 -4.44
CA PRO A 159 15.02 7.09 -3.93
C PRO A 159 15.39 5.89 -3.04
N LEU A 160 14.40 5.39 -2.29
CA LEU A 160 14.56 4.22 -1.43
C LEU A 160 14.89 2.95 -2.23
N ALA A 161 14.28 2.75 -3.40
CA ALA A 161 14.57 1.61 -4.27
C ALA A 161 15.98 1.66 -4.87
N LEU A 162 16.54 2.86 -5.08
CA LEU A 162 17.91 3.04 -5.55
C LEU A 162 18.95 2.71 -4.47
N ALA A 163 18.61 2.92 -3.19
CA ALA A 163 19.48 2.60 -2.07
C ALA A 163 19.61 1.09 -1.78
N PHE A 164 18.66 0.28 -2.25
CA PHE A 164 18.64 -1.18 -2.02
C PHE A 164 18.96 -2.02 -3.26
N GLY A 165 19.04 -1.38 -4.44
CA GLY A 165 19.25 -2.07 -5.72
C GLY A 165 20.71 -2.20 -6.15
N GLY A 166 21.66 -2.13 -5.20
CA GLY A 166 23.10 -2.26 -5.43
C GLY A 166 23.67 -3.48 -4.73
#